data_AF-A0A847P942-F1
#
_entry.id   AF-A0A847P942-F1
#
_cell.length_a   1.000
_cell.length_b   1.000
_cell.length_c   1.000
_cell.angle_alpha   90.00
_cell.angle_beta   90.00
_cell.angle_gamma   90.00
#
_symmetry.space_group_name_H-M   'P 1'
#
loop_
_entity.id
_entity.type
_entity.pdbx_description
1 polymer ?
#
loop_
_entity_poly.entity_id
_entity_poly.type
_entity_poly.pdbx_seq_one_letter_code
_entity_poly.pdbx_strand_id
1 'polypeptide(L)'
;MEKYINCLINLKLNSIKRDSLDSLTFEQLQRVLYHTRWRMYVPDSLSMIASDIETLTVEEIVEFLTSSDDLLERSIEEMRKELEVLGYEEE
;
A
#
# COMPACT_ATOMS: atom_id res chain seq x y z
N MET A 1 0.54 15.55 -8.84
CA MET A 1 -0.59 14.73 -8.33
C MET A 1 -0.14 13.87 -7.17
N GLU A 2 0.93 13.09 -7.34
CA GLU A 2 1.62 12.28 -6.31
C GLU A 2 1.64 12.90 -4.88
N LYS A 3 2.11 14.14 -4.75
CA LYS A 3 2.22 14.83 -3.45
C LYS A 3 0.88 14.93 -2.71
N TYR A 4 -0.22 15.12 -3.43
CA TYR A 4 -1.55 15.20 -2.85
C TYR A 4 -2.08 13.82 -2.45
N ILE A 5 -1.80 12.79 -3.26
CA ILE A 5 -2.12 11.39 -2.94
C ILE A 5 -1.40 11.00 -1.64
N ASN A 6 -0.10 11.23 -1.56
CA ASN A 6 0.71 10.91 -0.38
C ASN A 6 0.22 11.66 0.87
N CYS A 7 -0.23 12.91 0.72
CA CYS A 7 -0.82 13.66 1.82
C CYS A 7 -2.12 13.00 2.31
N LEU A 8 -3.03 12.65 1.41
CA LEU A 8 -4.30 12.00 1.75
C LEU A 8 -4.10 10.63 2.39
N ILE A 9 -3.16 9.83 1.87
CA ILE A 9 -2.78 8.54 2.47
C ILE A 9 -2.27 8.75 3.90
N ASN A 10 -1.39 9.73 4.13
CA ASN A 10 -0.89 10.04 5.48
C ASN A 10 -1.99 10.49 6.43
N LEU A 11 -2.95 11.29 5.96
CA LEU A 11 -4.10 11.70 6.78
C LEU A 11 -4.94 10.50 7.21
N LYS A 12 -5.25 9.60 6.27
CA LYS A 12 -5.99 8.37 6.56
C LYS A 12 -5.21 7.43 7.49
N LEU A 13 -3.91 7.26 7.24
CA LEU A 13 -3.00 6.47 8.08
C LEU A 13 -3.04 6.95 9.53
N ASN A 14 -2.88 8.27 9.74
CA ASN A 14 -2.93 8.86 11.06
C ASN A 14 -4.29 8.70 11.73
N SER A 15 -5.39 8.69 10.97
CA SER A 15 -6.71 8.38 11.53
C SER A 15 -6.78 6.93 12.03
N ILE A 16 -6.40 5.97 11.18
CA ILE A 16 -6.46 4.54 11.51
C ILE A 16 -5.55 4.19 12.69
N LYS A 17 -4.35 4.78 12.75
CA LYS A 17 -3.41 4.55 13.86
C LYS A 17 -3.97 4.94 15.22
N ARG A 18 -4.68 6.07 15.29
CA ARG A 18 -5.30 6.53 16.53
C ARG A 18 -6.38 5.58 17.04
N ASP A 19 -7.07 4.91 16.12
CA ASP A 19 -8.30 4.20 16.43
C ASP A 19 -8.12 2.68 16.54
N SER A 20 -7.15 2.08 15.81
CA SER A 20 -7.10 0.60 15.70
C SER A 20 -5.71 0.01 15.42
N LEU A 21 -4.98 0.48 14.40
CA LEU A 21 -3.78 -0.19 13.87
C LEU A 21 -2.53 0.68 14.00
N ASP A 22 -1.98 0.79 15.21
CA ASP A 22 -0.84 1.69 15.49
C ASP A 22 0.43 1.31 14.70
N SER A 23 0.60 0.02 14.39
CA SER A 23 1.74 -0.51 13.62
C SER A 23 1.59 -0.40 12.10
N LEU A 24 0.45 0.08 11.57
CA LEU A 24 0.25 0.21 10.12
C LEU A 24 1.27 1.19 9.53
N THR A 25 1.94 0.84 8.43
CA THR A 25 2.87 1.75 7.76
C THR A 25 2.24 2.45 6.56
N PHE A 26 2.88 3.52 6.10
CA PHE A 26 2.47 4.22 4.90
C PHE A 26 2.52 3.30 3.67
N GLU A 27 3.61 2.53 3.53
CA GLU A 27 3.82 1.61 2.42
C GLU A 27 2.76 0.50 2.40
N GLN A 28 2.37 -0.02 3.57
CA GLN A 28 1.31 -1.02 3.69
C GLN A 28 -0.04 -0.44 3.23
N LEU A 29 -0.42 0.74 3.72
CA LEU A 29 -1.67 1.38 3.32
C LEU A 29 -1.68 1.74 1.83
N GLN A 30 -0.55 2.19 1.30
CA GLN A 30 -0.39 2.46 -0.13
C GLN A 30 -0.56 1.17 -0.93
N ARG A 31 0.08 0.06 -0.56
CA ARG A 31 -0.12 -1.24 -1.22
C ARG A 31 -1.59 -1.65 -1.21
N VAL A 32 -2.27 -1.57 -0.07
CA VAL A 32 -3.71 -1.88 0.00
C VAL A 32 -4.48 -1.09 -1.05
N LEU A 33 -4.30 0.23 -1.13
CA LEU A 33 -5.00 1.08 -2.11
C LEU A 33 -4.69 0.68 -3.56
N TYR A 34 -3.42 0.47 -3.88
CA TYR A 34 -2.98 0.13 -5.24
C TYR A 34 -3.44 -1.26 -5.68
N HIS A 35 -3.67 -2.19 -4.74
CA HIS A 35 -4.10 -3.55 -5.08
C HIS A 35 -5.61 -3.76 -4.97
N THR A 36 -6.31 -2.94 -4.20
CA THR A 36 -7.77 -3.05 -4.03
C THR A 36 -8.54 -2.07 -4.92
N ARG A 37 -8.27 -0.76 -4.79
CA ARG A 37 -9.04 0.30 -5.46
C ARG A 37 -8.41 0.72 -6.79
N TRP A 38 -7.08 0.77 -6.86
CA TRP A 38 -6.35 1.31 -8.03
C TRP A 38 -5.58 0.26 -8.83
N ARG A 39 -6.00 -1.01 -8.73
CA ARG A 39 -5.33 -2.14 -9.39
C ARG A 39 -5.12 -1.96 -10.89
N MET A 40 -6.11 -1.39 -11.57
CA MET A 40 -6.06 -1.17 -13.01
C MET A 40 -5.59 0.24 -13.37
N TYR A 41 -5.95 1.23 -12.55
CA TYR A 41 -5.73 2.63 -12.84
C TYR A 41 -5.95 3.48 -11.58
N VAL A 42 -5.10 4.49 -11.40
CA VAL A 42 -5.22 5.51 -10.34
C VAL A 42 -6.04 6.68 -10.88
N PRO A 43 -7.13 7.12 -10.22
CA PRO A 43 -7.97 8.20 -10.73
C PRO A 43 -7.21 9.53 -10.90
N ASP A 44 -7.47 10.26 -12.00
CA ASP A 44 -6.90 11.61 -12.22
C ASP A 44 -7.53 12.70 -11.33
N SER A 45 -8.70 12.43 -10.74
CA SER A 45 -9.41 13.42 -9.93
C SER A 45 -9.06 13.27 -8.45
N LEU A 46 -8.62 14.37 -7.82
CA LEU A 46 -8.34 14.39 -6.38
C LEU A 46 -9.57 14.06 -5.53
N SER A 47 -10.77 14.41 -5.99
CA SER A 47 -12.01 14.08 -5.28
C SER A 47 -12.31 12.58 -5.30
N MET A 48 -12.02 11.91 -6.42
CA MET A 48 -12.17 10.45 -6.53
C MET A 48 -11.13 9.75 -5.67
N ILE A 49 -9.86 10.19 -5.74
CA ILE A 49 -8.79 9.69 -4.89
C ILE A 49 -9.15 9.80 -3.40
N ALA A 50 -9.64 10.97 -2.97
CA ALA A 50 -10.03 11.20 -1.58
C ALA A 50 -11.19 10.27 -1.15
N SER A 51 -12.18 10.09 -2.02
CA SER A 51 -13.30 9.17 -1.79
C SER A 51 -12.85 7.72 -1.66
N ASP A 52 -11.94 7.26 -2.52
CA ASP A 52 -11.40 5.90 -2.45
C ASP A 52 -10.64 5.65 -1.15
N ILE A 53 -9.83 6.62 -0.72
CA ILE A 53 -9.07 6.55 0.53
C ILE A 53 -10.00 6.58 1.75
N GLU A 54 -11.03 7.43 1.76
CA GLU A 54 -11.97 7.53 2.88
C GLU A 54 -12.76 6.25 3.08
N THR A 55 -13.23 5.65 1.98
CA THR A 55 -14.07 4.44 1.99
C THR A 55 -13.28 3.16 2.29
N LEU A 56 -11.97 3.23 2.47
CA LEU A 56 -11.16 2.10 2.89
C LEU A 56 -11.38 1.80 4.39
N THR A 57 -11.79 0.58 4.69
CA THR A 57 -12.09 0.11 6.06
C THR A 57 -10.89 -0.58 6.70
N VAL A 58 -10.91 -0.67 8.04
CA VAL A 58 -9.84 -1.37 8.79
C VAL A 58 -9.89 -2.87 8.49
N GLU A 59 -11.08 -3.44 8.35
CA GLU A 59 -11.30 -4.83 8.00
C GLU A 59 -10.69 -5.19 6.64
N GLU A 60 -10.94 -4.38 5.61
CA GLU A 60 -10.33 -4.56 4.27
C GLU A 60 -8.79 -4.49 4.32
N ILE A 61 -8.24 -3.56 5.11
CA ILE A 61 -6.78 -3.42 5.28
C ILE A 61 -6.21 -4.68 5.92
N VAL A 62 -6.82 -5.17 7.00
CA VAL A 62 -6.35 -6.36 7.71
C VAL A 62 -6.49 -7.61 6.82
N GLU A 63 -7.63 -7.77 6.14
CA GLU A 63 -7.87 -8.88 5.22
C GLU A 63 -6.81 -8.91 4.11
N PHE A 64 -6.51 -7.76 3.50
CA PHE A 64 -5.48 -7.68 2.48
C PHE A 64 -4.08 -8.00 3.02
N LEU A 65 -3.66 -7.36 4.11
CA LEU A 65 -2.31 -7.55 4.66
C LEU A 65 -2.08 -8.95 5.26
N THR A 66 -3.14 -9.67 5.57
CA THR A 66 -3.08 -11.07 6.03
C THR A 66 -3.37 -12.08 4.92
N SER A 67 -3.74 -11.62 3.73
CA SER A 67 -3.99 -12.48 2.58
C SER A 67 -2.69 -13.15 2.11
N SER A 68 -2.82 -14.39 1.62
CA SER A 68 -1.69 -15.14 1.06
C SER A 68 -1.08 -14.45 -0.17
N ASP A 69 -1.88 -13.67 -0.91
CA ASP A 69 -1.43 -12.94 -2.09
C ASP A 69 -0.45 -11.82 -1.71
N ASP A 70 -0.71 -11.05 -0.64
CA ASP A 70 0.21 -10.02 -0.16
C ASP A 70 1.54 -10.63 0.31
N LEU A 71 1.46 -11.76 1.03
CA LEU A 71 2.63 -12.47 1.55
C LEU A 71 3.49 -13.06 0.43
N LEU A 72 2.87 -13.68 -0.58
CA LEU A 72 3.56 -14.23 -1.73
C LEU A 72 4.26 -13.15 -2.55
N GLU A 73 3.58 -12.01 -2.77
CA GLU A 73 4.17 -10.89 -3.51
C GLU A 73 5.37 -10.29 -2.78
N ARG A 74 5.31 -10.19 -1.45
CA ARG A 74 6.47 -9.79 -0.64
C ARG A 74 7.63 -10.76 -0.78
N SER A 75 7.39 -12.06 -0.71
CA SER A 75 8.44 -13.06 -0.90
C SER A 75 9.05 -13.00 -2.30
N ILE A 76 8.25 -12.74 -3.34
CA ILE A 76 8.76 -12.57 -4.71
C ILE A 76 9.65 -11.33 -4.82
N GLU A 77 9.24 -10.22 -4.22
CA GLU A 77 10.02 -8.98 -4.23
C GLU A 77 11.35 -9.13 -3.46
N GLU A 78 11.34 -9.82 -2.32
CA GLU A 78 12.55 -10.14 -1.56
C GLU A 78 13.51 -11.01 -2.37
N MET A 79 13.01 -12.08 -3.01
CA MET A 79 13.83 -12.93 -3.89
C MET A 79 14.41 -12.16 -5.09
N ARG A 80 13.65 -11.23 -5.68
CA ARG A 80 14.15 -10.39 -6.79
C ARG A 80 15.32 -9.52 -6.35
N LYS A 81 15.23 -8.88 -5.17
CA LYS A 81 16.31 -8.07 -4.62
C LYS A 81 17.56 -8.89 -4.32
N GLU A 82 17.41 -10.08 -3.76
CA GLU A 82 18.55 -10.98 -3.51
C GLU A 82 19.25 -11.38 -4.82
N LEU A 83 18.49 -11.68 -5.87
CA LEU A 83 19.04 -12.01 -7.18
C LEU A 83 19.74 -10.84 -7.85
N GLU A 84 19.22 -9.62 -7.71
CA GLU A 84 19.89 -8.40 -8.20
C GLU A 84 21.24 -8.21 -7.51
N VAL A 85 21.31 -8.32 -6.18
CA VAL A 85 22.56 -8.18 -5.42
C VAL A 85 23.59 -9.22 -5.85
N LEU A 86 23.19 -10.49 -6.01
CA LEU A 86 24.09 -11.54 -6.48
C LEU A 86 24.60 -11.29 -7.91
N GLY A 87 23.78 -10.69 -8.77
CA GLY A 87 24.19 -10.30 -10.12
C GLY A 87 25.17 -9.13 -10.17
N TYR A 88 25.22 -8.30 -9.13
CA TYR A 88 26.18 -7.19 -9.00
C TYR A 88 27.51 -7.60 -8.33
N GLU A 89 27.59 -8.77 -7.69
CA GLU A 89 28.84 -9.28 -7.09
C GLU A 89 29.74 -10.03 -8.11
N GLU A 90 29.31 -10.18 -9.37
CA GLU A 90 30.09 -10.82 -10.44
C GLU A 90 30.98 -9.86 -11.27
N GLU A 91 31.10 -8.57 -10.93
CA GLU A 91 32.01 -7.60 -11.60
C GLU A 91 33.34 -7.35 -10.88
#